data_AF-A0A0Q4QG15-F1
#
_entry.id   AF-A0A0Q4QG15-F1
#
_cell.length_a   1.000
_cell.length_b   1.000
_cell.length_c   1.000
_cell.angle_alpha   90.00
_cell.angle_beta   90.00
_cell.angle_gamma   90.00
#
_symmetry.space_group_name_H-M   'P 1'
#
loop_
_entity.id
_entity.type
_entity.pdbx_description
1 polymer ?
#
loop_
_entity_poly.entity_id
_entity_poly.type
_entity_poly.pdbx_seq_one_letter_code
_entity_poly.pdbx_strand_id
1 'polypeptide(L)'
;MKLAQQPSHSSVTKPSASVPGENAFQGYWRVFGGTWQILRSTYFWISGILTLTLPKVWQTKDGSERVWTGITLDVTPSLLGFALGGMAIMLAFSSGKFLEAIRQKGKDNSYLRKIMASFFHFCVVLTASILTAYISRFYDNDYLSAVGVFLSYYGILLVLATASRIWHTARIFNAVSDAEKP
;
A
#
# COMPACT_ATOMS: atom_id res chain seq x y z
N MET A 1 51.45 24.03 -29.39
CA MET A 1 50.99 23.35 -28.15
C MET A 1 49.51 23.64 -27.98
N LYS A 2 48.63 22.83 -28.60
CA LYS A 2 47.17 22.98 -28.51
C LYS A 2 46.67 21.93 -27.52
N LEU A 3 46.07 22.41 -26.42
CA LEU A 3 45.45 21.59 -25.38
C LEU A 3 44.27 20.81 -25.98
N ALA A 4 44.34 19.49 -25.92
CA ALA A 4 43.23 18.61 -26.24
C ALA A 4 42.20 18.68 -25.11
N GLN A 5 41.02 19.25 -25.40
CA GLN A 5 39.86 19.14 -24.54
C GLN A 5 39.25 17.74 -24.71
N GLN A 6 39.22 17.00 -23.61
CA GLN A 6 38.61 15.68 -23.48
C GLN A 6 37.07 15.85 -23.35
N PRO A 7 36.23 15.17 -24.15
CA PRO A 7 34.79 15.26 -23.95
C PRO A 7 34.37 14.38 -22.75
N SER A 8 33.75 15.03 -21.77
CA SER A 8 33.10 14.40 -20.62
C SER A 8 31.84 13.66 -21.06
N HIS A 9 31.93 12.34 -21.23
CA HIS A 9 30.74 11.49 -21.35
C HIS A 9 30.16 11.19 -19.97
N SER A 10 29.43 12.13 -19.39
CA SER A 10 28.39 11.79 -18.41
C SER A 10 27.20 11.24 -19.18
N SER A 11 27.11 9.92 -19.30
CA SER A 11 25.90 9.26 -19.79
C SER A 11 24.81 9.41 -18.74
N VAL A 12 24.19 10.59 -18.71
CA VAL A 12 22.94 10.84 -18.02
C VAL A 12 21.91 9.94 -18.68
N THR A 13 21.70 8.76 -18.09
CA THR A 13 20.61 7.87 -18.49
C THR A 13 19.33 8.66 -18.40
N LYS A 14 18.66 8.86 -19.54
CA LYS A 14 17.35 9.51 -19.61
C LYS A 14 16.47 8.98 -18.48
N PRO A 15 15.80 9.86 -17.70
CA PRO A 15 14.75 9.41 -16.79
C PRO A 15 13.81 8.53 -17.61
N SER A 16 13.52 7.31 -17.14
CA SER A 16 12.41 6.55 -17.71
C SER A 16 11.21 7.49 -17.65
N ALA A 17 10.73 7.93 -18.81
CA ALA A 17 9.66 8.90 -18.87
C ALA A 17 8.51 8.38 -17.99
N SER A 18 8.17 9.10 -16.93
CA SER A 18 6.81 9.03 -16.40
C SER A 18 5.91 9.25 -17.60
N VAL A 19 4.99 8.33 -17.88
CA VAL A 19 4.08 8.48 -19.01
C VAL A 19 3.39 9.84 -18.85
N PRO A 20 3.55 10.79 -19.79
CA PRO A 20 3.01 12.13 -19.63
C PRO A 20 1.49 12.04 -19.42
N GLY A 21 0.99 12.55 -18.30
CA GLY A 21 -0.44 12.54 -17.95
C GLY A 21 -0.94 11.33 -17.14
N GLU A 22 -0.07 10.50 -16.57
CA GLU A 22 -0.50 9.36 -15.75
C GLU A 22 -1.08 9.79 -14.39
N ASN A 23 -2.34 9.44 -14.13
CA ASN A 23 -3.00 9.68 -12.85
C ASN A 23 -2.42 8.78 -11.75
N ALA A 24 -2.36 9.26 -10.51
CA ALA A 24 -1.83 8.49 -9.37
C ALA A 24 -2.51 7.11 -9.23
N PHE A 25 -3.83 7.05 -9.38
CA PHE A 25 -4.59 5.80 -9.37
C PHE A 25 -4.22 4.86 -10.53
N GLN A 26 -3.98 5.38 -11.73
CA GLN A 26 -3.59 4.58 -12.89
C GLN A 26 -2.20 3.97 -12.69
N GLY A 27 -1.24 4.76 -12.21
CA GLY A 27 0.12 4.28 -11.91
C GLY A 27 0.15 3.25 -10.79
N TYR A 28 -0.59 3.50 -9.71
CA TYR A 28 -0.76 2.52 -8.63
C TYR A 28 -1.35 1.21 -9.18
N TRP A 29 -2.45 1.27 -9.92
CA TRP A 29 -3.15 0.07 -10.38
C TRP A 29 -2.30 -0.77 -11.34
N ARG A 30 -1.54 -0.11 -12.22
CA ARG A 30 -0.60 -0.75 -13.15
C ARG A 30 0.52 -1.49 -12.40
N VAL A 31 1.16 -0.83 -11.43
CA VAL A 31 2.30 -1.41 -10.68
C VAL A 31 1.85 -2.47 -9.68
N PHE A 32 0.72 -2.25 -9.00
CA PHE A 32 0.12 -3.25 -8.12
C PHE A 32 -0.37 -4.47 -8.90
N GLY A 33 -0.62 -4.33 -10.21
CA GLY A 33 -1.02 -5.40 -11.12
C GLY A 33 -2.48 -5.83 -11.01
N GLY A 34 -3.34 -4.88 -10.63
CA GLY A 34 -4.78 -4.93 -10.82
C GLY A 34 -5.56 -5.91 -9.93
N THR A 35 -6.83 -6.14 -10.32
CA THR A 35 -7.78 -7.00 -9.60
C THR A 35 -7.30 -8.44 -9.45
N TRP A 36 -6.53 -8.95 -10.41
CA TRP A 36 -6.04 -10.33 -10.38
C TRP A 36 -5.08 -10.57 -9.21
N GLN A 37 -4.24 -9.59 -8.86
CA GLN A 37 -3.34 -9.73 -7.70
C GLN A 37 -4.10 -9.67 -6.38
N ILE A 38 -5.20 -8.92 -6.32
CA ILE A 38 -6.09 -8.90 -5.16
C ILE A 38 -6.69 -10.29 -4.94
N LEU A 39 -7.27 -10.88 -5.98
CA LEU A 39 -7.90 -12.21 -5.91
C LEU A 39 -6.91 -13.34 -5.64
N ARG A 40 -5.62 -13.16 -5.93
CA ARG A 40 -4.59 -14.15 -5.61
C ARG A 40 -3.99 -13.95 -4.21
N SER A 41 -4.33 -12.86 -3.53
CA SER A 41 -3.85 -12.54 -2.19
C SER A 41 -4.46 -13.49 -1.16
N THR A 42 -3.61 -14.15 -0.35
CA THR A 42 -4.06 -14.95 0.78
C THR A 42 -4.93 -14.13 1.74
N TYR A 43 -4.62 -12.85 1.93
CA TYR A 43 -5.34 -11.95 2.83
C TYR A 43 -6.78 -11.69 2.36
N PHE A 44 -7.02 -11.65 1.04
CA PHE A 44 -8.36 -11.47 0.46
C PHE A 44 -9.25 -12.69 0.75
N TRP A 45 -8.70 -13.90 0.62
CA TRP A 45 -9.45 -15.12 0.92
C TRP A 45 -9.70 -15.29 2.41
N ILE A 46 -8.70 -14.97 3.25
CA ILE A 46 -8.88 -15.01 4.71
C ILE A 46 -9.98 -14.03 5.14
N SER A 47 -9.98 -12.79 4.64
CA SER A 47 -11.03 -11.83 4.98
C SER A 47 -12.41 -12.31 4.52
N GLY A 48 -12.50 -12.91 3.32
CA GLY A 48 -13.75 -13.48 2.80
C GLY A 48 -14.28 -14.62 3.69
N ILE A 49 -13.40 -15.56 4.06
CA ILE A 49 -13.75 -16.67 4.96
C ILE A 49 -14.20 -16.13 6.31
N LEU A 50 -13.50 -15.17 6.91
CA LEU A 50 -13.90 -14.55 8.17
C LEU A 50 -15.30 -13.91 8.07
N THR A 51 -15.56 -13.15 7.02
CA THR A 51 -16.88 -12.52 6.79
C THR A 51 -18.01 -13.55 6.64
N LEU A 52 -17.76 -14.67 5.95
CA LEU A 52 -18.76 -15.72 5.71
C LEU A 52 -19.00 -16.59 6.95
N THR A 53 -17.94 -16.92 7.69
CA THR A 53 -18.01 -17.78 8.88
C THR A 53 -18.52 -17.05 10.12
N LEU A 54 -18.42 -15.71 10.15
CA LEU A 54 -18.84 -14.86 11.27
C LEU A 54 -20.01 -13.93 10.88
N PRO A 55 -21.17 -14.47 10.44
CA PRO A 55 -22.27 -13.64 9.95
C PRO A 55 -22.84 -12.70 11.02
N LYS A 56 -22.75 -13.12 12.29
CA LYS A 56 -23.15 -12.29 13.43
C LYS A 56 -22.43 -10.95 13.46
N VAL A 57 -21.19 -10.84 12.98
CA VAL A 57 -20.44 -9.58 13.05
C VAL A 57 -21.07 -8.49 12.19
N TRP A 58 -21.50 -8.83 10.97
CA TRP A 58 -22.15 -7.85 10.10
C TRP A 58 -23.66 -7.72 10.38
N GLN A 59 -24.30 -8.67 11.08
CA GLN A 59 -25.72 -8.61 11.42
C GLN A 59 -26.04 -7.98 12.79
N THR A 60 -25.09 -8.00 13.73
CA THR A 60 -25.34 -7.53 15.10
C THR A 60 -25.54 -6.02 15.13
N LYS A 61 -26.65 -5.61 15.76
CA LYS A 61 -27.06 -4.22 15.95
C LYS A 61 -27.05 -3.86 17.42
N ASP A 62 -26.72 -2.60 17.70
CA ASP A 62 -26.93 -1.94 18.98
C ASP A 62 -27.82 -0.72 18.71
N GLY A 63 -29.10 -0.82 19.10
CA GLY A 63 -30.13 0.12 18.67
C GLY A 63 -30.32 0.15 17.16
N SER A 64 -30.17 1.34 16.55
CA SER A 64 -30.28 1.56 15.11
C SER A 64 -28.95 1.37 14.36
N GLU A 65 -27.82 1.23 15.07
CA GLU A 65 -26.50 1.11 14.46
C GLU A 65 -26.00 -0.33 14.44
N ARG A 66 -25.14 -0.65 13.46
CA ARG A 66 -24.45 -1.95 13.43
C ARG A 66 -23.15 -1.85 14.22
N VAL A 67 -22.91 -2.78 15.15
CA VAL A 67 -21.78 -2.68 16.10
C VAL A 67 -20.42 -2.56 15.39
N TRP A 68 -20.24 -3.25 14.27
CA TRP A 68 -18.98 -3.24 13.53
C TRP A 68 -18.60 -1.86 12.95
N THR A 69 -19.58 -0.97 12.72
CA THR A 69 -19.30 0.36 12.15
C THR A 69 -18.52 1.20 13.13
N GLY A 70 -18.88 1.16 14.43
CA GLY A 70 -18.14 1.83 15.50
C GLY A 70 -16.69 1.35 15.57
N ILE A 71 -16.51 0.03 15.67
CA ILE A 71 -15.17 -0.60 15.71
C ILE A 71 -14.32 -0.18 14.50
N THR A 72 -14.91 -0.15 13.30
CA THR A 72 -14.20 0.24 12.08
C THR A 72 -13.78 1.71 12.11
N LEU A 73 -14.69 2.60 12.54
CA LEU A 73 -14.43 4.04 12.62
C LEU A 73 -13.44 4.40 13.73
N ASP A 74 -13.31 3.57 14.77
CA ASP A 74 -12.36 3.79 15.85
C ASP A 74 -10.94 3.30 15.49
N VAL A 75 -10.82 2.13 14.85
CA VAL A 75 -9.51 1.49 14.58
C VAL A 75 -8.90 1.94 13.26
N THR A 76 -9.70 2.06 12.21
CA THR A 76 -9.20 2.25 10.83
C THR A 76 -8.46 3.57 10.61
N PRO A 77 -8.91 4.72 11.14
CA PRO A 77 -8.20 5.99 10.99
C PRO A 77 -6.78 5.94 11.56
N SER A 78 -6.58 5.29 12.71
CA SER A 78 -5.26 5.11 13.31
C SER A 78 -4.34 4.26 12.44
N LEU A 79 -4.85 3.18 11.85
CA LEU A 79 -4.10 2.35 10.90
C LEU A 79 -3.74 3.11 9.63
N LEU A 80 -4.66 3.92 9.11
CA LEU A 80 -4.42 4.78 7.95
C LEU A 80 -3.33 5.82 8.25
N GLY A 81 -3.40 6.47 9.42
CA GLY A 81 -2.38 7.41 9.88
C GLY A 81 -1.01 6.75 10.03
N PHE A 82 -0.95 5.55 10.60
CA PHE A 82 0.29 4.77 10.69
C PHE A 82 0.86 4.43 9.31
N ALA A 83 0.02 4.06 8.34
CA ALA A 83 0.43 3.79 6.96
C ALA A 83 1.14 4.99 6.33
N LEU A 84 0.50 6.17 6.43
CA LEU A 84 1.00 7.43 5.89
C LEU A 84 2.30 7.85 6.59
N GLY A 85 2.34 7.75 7.92
CA GLY A 85 3.54 8.01 8.71
C GLY A 85 4.71 7.11 8.34
N GLY A 86 4.46 5.81 8.19
CA GLY A 86 5.46 4.83 7.75
C GLY A 86 6.02 5.14 6.36
N MET A 87 5.18 5.55 5.41
CA MET A 87 5.63 6.00 4.09
C MET A 87 6.49 7.28 4.16
N ALA A 88 6.06 8.27 4.94
CA ALA A 88 6.80 9.53 5.10
C ALA A 88 8.20 9.27 5.70
N ILE A 89 8.28 8.44 6.74
CA ILE A 89 9.53 8.01 7.36
C ILE A 89 10.41 7.27 6.35
N MET A 90 9.87 6.29 5.62
CA MET A 90 10.63 5.54 4.63
C MET A 90 11.24 6.45 3.55
N LEU A 91 10.49 7.44 3.07
CA LEU A 91 10.99 8.40 2.08
C LEU A 91 12.04 9.35 2.70
N ALA A 92 11.81 9.82 3.93
CA ALA A 92 12.74 10.72 4.63
C ALA A 92 14.10 10.07 4.91
N PHE A 93 14.14 8.78 5.28
CA PHE A 93 15.37 8.04 5.58
C PHE A 93 16.04 7.39 4.37
N SER A 94 15.52 7.63 3.16
CA SER A 94 16.10 7.02 1.95
C SER A 94 17.38 7.76 1.51
N SER A 95 18.54 7.28 1.99
CA SER A 95 19.87 7.80 1.59
C SER A 95 20.21 7.45 0.14
N GLY A 96 21.15 8.18 -0.48
CA GLY A 96 21.42 8.14 -1.93
C GLY A 96 21.56 6.73 -2.53
N LYS A 97 22.45 5.88 -2.00
CA LYS A 97 22.70 4.53 -2.54
C LYS A 97 21.59 3.52 -2.22
N PHE A 98 21.02 3.57 -1.02
CA PHE A 98 19.88 2.73 -0.67
C PHE A 98 18.65 3.07 -1.53
N LEU A 99 18.36 4.37 -1.65
CA LEU A 99 17.31 4.90 -2.52
C LEU A 99 17.56 4.50 -3.98
N GLU A 100 18.80 4.58 -4.46
CA GLU A 100 19.18 4.15 -5.80
C GLU A 100 18.93 2.65 -6.02
N ALA A 101 19.31 1.81 -5.05
CA ALA A 101 19.09 0.36 -5.10
C ALA A 101 17.60 0.01 -5.21
N ILE A 102 16.73 0.65 -4.42
CA ILE A 102 15.28 0.40 -4.47
C ILE A 102 14.58 1.09 -5.66
N ARG A 103 15.14 2.21 -6.17
CA ARG A 103 14.65 2.87 -7.41
C ARG A 103 14.95 2.06 -8.65
N GLN A 104 15.97 1.20 -8.63
CA GLN A 104 16.35 0.31 -9.75
C GLN A 104 16.46 1.08 -11.07
N LYS A 105 17.21 2.19 -11.08
CA LYS A 105 17.37 3.10 -12.23
C LYS A 105 16.04 3.67 -12.77
N GLY A 106 15.03 3.80 -11.91
CA GLY A 106 13.72 4.33 -12.29
C GLY A 106 12.84 3.37 -13.09
N LYS A 107 13.15 2.06 -13.17
CA LYS A 107 12.30 1.09 -13.88
C LYS A 107 10.84 1.10 -13.41
N ASP A 108 9.86 1.05 -14.32
CA ASP A 108 8.43 1.16 -13.98
C ASP A 108 7.98 0.21 -12.86
N ASN A 109 8.51 -1.01 -12.88
CA ASN A 109 8.24 -2.03 -11.87
C ASN A 109 9.30 -2.07 -10.74
N SER A 110 9.87 -0.91 -10.37
CA SER A 110 10.90 -0.81 -9.34
C SER A 110 10.39 -1.23 -7.97
N TYR A 111 11.30 -1.68 -7.11
CA TYR A 111 10.97 -2.09 -5.74
C TYR A 111 10.31 -0.94 -4.95
N LEU A 112 10.83 0.29 -5.10
CA LEU A 112 10.22 1.48 -4.49
C LEU A 112 8.76 1.67 -4.94
N ARG A 113 8.47 1.60 -6.24
CA ARG A 113 7.09 1.75 -6.74
C ARG A 113 6.18 0.63 -6.29
N LYS A 114 6.68 -0.62 -6.19
CA LYS A 114 5.90 -1.74 -5.64
C LYS A 114 5.51 -1.53 -4.18
N ILE A 115 6.43 -0.97 -3.38
CA ILE A 115 6.14 -0.63 -1.99
C ILE A 115 5.08 0.46 -1.93
N MET A 116 5.31 1.57 -2.64
CA MET A 116 4.36 2.69 -2.65
C MET A 116 2.98 2.26 -3.16
N ALA A 117 2.92 1.41 -4.19
CA ALA A 117 1.66 0.85 -4.68
C ALA A 117 0.96 -0.05 -3.64
N SER A 118 1.72 -0.81 -2.85
CA SER A 118 1.16 -1.66 -1.77
C SER A 118 0.57 -0.80 -0.64
N PHE A 119 1.29 0.24 -0.21
CA PHE A 119 0.76 1.20 0.76
C PHE A 119 -0.45 1.97 0.21
N PHE A 120 -0.43 2.36 -1.06
CA PHE A 120 -1.57 3.03 -1.70
C PHE A 120 -2.79 2.11 -1.73
N HIS A 121 -2.63 0.83 -2.09
CA HIS A 121 -3.70 -0.16 -2.02
C HIS A 121 -4.30 -0.25 -0.61
N PHE A 122 -3.42 -0.34 0.40
CA PHE A 122 -3.81 -0.38 1.79
C PHE A 122 -4.63 0.86 2.19
N CYS A 123 -4.18 2.06 1.84
CA CYS A 123 -4.93 3.29 2.07
C CYS A 123 -6.31 3.28 1.39
N VAL A 124 -6.39 2.87 0.12
CA VAL A 124 -7.65 2.79 -0.62
C VAL A 124 -8.64 1.84 0.06
N VAL A 125 -8.19 0.67 0.49
CA VAL A 125 -9.05 -0.31 1.18
C VAL A 125 -9.54 0.21 2.53
N LEU A 126 -8.67 0.84 3.33
CA LEU A 126 -9.07 1.43 4.60
C LEU A 126 -10.04 2.60 4.43
N THR A 127 -9.83 3.46 3.43
CA THR A 127 -10.77 4.52 3.10
C THR A 127 -12.12 3.95 2.65
N ALA A 128 -12.13 2.91 1.81
CA ALA A 128 -13.36 2.25 1.40
C ALA A 128 -14.10 1.62 2.58
N SER A 129 -13.37 0.97 3.50
CA SER A 129 -13.92 0.42 4.75
C SER A 129 -14.59 1.52 5.59
N ILE A 130 -13.92 2.66 5.82
CA ILE A 130 -14.51 3.82 6.54
C ILE A 130 -15.78 4.32 5.83
N LEU A 131 -15.74 4.48 4.51
CA LEU A 131 -16.90 4.96 3.75
C LEU A 131 -18.09 4.00 3.88
N THR A 132 -17.86 2.69 3.75
CA THR A 132 -18.91 1.69 3.93
C THR A 132 -19.46 1.66 5.35
N ALA A 133 -18.62 1.85 6.37
CA ALA A 133 -19.05 1.95 7.77
C ALA A 133 -19.92 3.19 7.99
N TYR A 134 -19.53 4.33 7.41
CA TYR A 134 -20.30 5.57 7.49
C TYR A 134 -21.67 5.42 6.83
N ILE A 135 -21.74 4.86 5.62
CA ILE A 135 -23.01 4.63 4.92
C ILE A 135 -23.89 3.63 5.70
N SER A 136 -23.29 2.56 6.24
CA SER A 136 -24.03 1.51 6.97
C SER A 136 -24.61 1.98 8.31
N ARG A 137 -24.20 3.15 8.83
CA ARG A 137 -24.87 3.78 9.98
C ARG A 137 -26.24 4.36 9.62
N PHE A 138 -26.43 4.78 8.38
CA PHE A 138 -27.67 5.42 7.92
C PHE A 138 -28.58 4.48 7.14
N TYR A 139 -28.01 3.44 6.52
CA TYR A 139 -28.74 2.50 5.68
C TYR A 139 -28.67 1.09 6.24
N ASP A 140 -29.82 0.55 6.61
CA ASP A 140 -29.94 -0.82 7.09
C ASP A 140 -29.97 -1.81 5.91
N ASN A 141 -28.78 -2.21 5.45
CA ASN A 141 -28.62 -3.18 4.38
C ASN A 141 -27.56 -4.23 4.73
N ASP A 142 -27.98 -5.48 4.79
CA ASP A 142 -27.14 -6.62 5.15
C ASP A 142 -26.00 -6.89 4.16
N TYR A 143 -26.25 -6.73 2.87
CA TYR A 143 -25.22 -6.91 1.84
C TYR A 143 -24.16 -5.82 1.91
N LEU A 144 -24.57 -4.56 2.07
CA LEU A 144 -23.64 -3.44 2.25
C LEU A 144 -22.79 -3.65 3.51
N SER A 145 -23.43 -4.12 4.58
CA SER A 145 -22.74 -4.41 5.84
C SER A 145 -21.75 -5.56 5.74
N ALA A 146 -22.10 -6.63 5.02
CA ALA A 146 -21.18 -7.74 4.78
C ALA A 146 -19.96 -7.28 3.97
N VAL A 147 -20.16 -6.45 2.94
CA VAL A 147 -19.08 -5.82 2.16
C VAL A 147 -18.22 -4.92 3.06
N GLY A 148 -18.84 -4.13 3.93
CA GLY A 148 -18.12 -3.26 4.86
C GLY A 148 -17.24 -4.03 5.84
N VAL A 149 -17.77 -5.07 6.48
CA VAL A 149 -16.99 -5.95 7.37
C VAL A 149 -15.87 -6.66 6.61
N PHE A 150 -16.14 -7.13 5.40
CA PHE A 150 -15.10 -7.71 4.53
C PHE A 150 -13.95 -6.72 4.27
N LEU A 151 -14.27 -5.48 3.91
CA LEU A 151 -13.27 -4.44 3.68
C LEU A 151 -12.49 -4.10 4.95
N SER A 152 -13.15 -4.04 6.11
CA SER A 152 -12.50 -3.82 7.41
C SER A 152 -11.50 -4.94 7.73
N TYR A 153 -11.91 -6.21 7.60
CA TYR A 153 -11.00 -7.34 7.82
C TYR A 153 -9.85 -7.38 6.82
N TYR A 154 -10.15 -7.18 5.54
CA TYR A 154 -9.11 -7.15 4.51
C TYR A 154 -8.10 -6.02 4.78
N GLY A 155 -8.59 -4.83 5.11
CA GLY A 155 -7.78 -3.68 5.50
C GLY A 155 -6.87 -3.95 6.69
N ILE A 156 -7.41 -4.51 7.78
CA ILE A 156 -6.62 -4.87 8.97
C ILE A 156 -5.53 -5.88 8.62
N LEU A 157 -5.85 -6.89 7.81
CA LEU A 157 -4.87 -7.90 7.37
C LEU A 157 -3.77 -7.31 6.47
N LEU A 158 -4.09 -6.29 5.67
CA LEU A 158 -3.10 -5.58 4.85
C LEU A 158 -2.04 -4.84 5.70
N VAL A 159 -2.27 -4.60 6.99
CA VAL A 159 -1.24 -4.11 7.92
C VAL A 159 -0.08 -5.10 7.98
N LEU A 160 -0.37 -6.41 8.11
CA LEU A 160 0.66 -7.46 8.13
C LEU A 160 1.37 -7.57 6.79
N ALA A 161 0.64 -7.43 5.68
CA ALA A 161 1.22 -7.41 4.34
C ALA A 161 2.22 -6.24 4.20
N THR A 162 1.85 -5.06 4.69
CA THR A 162 2.66 -3.85 4.64
C THR A 162 3.88 -3.94 5.57
N ALA A 163 3.71 -4.46 6.79
CA ALA A 163 4.80 -4.75 7.70
C ALA A 163 5.83 -5.72 7.09
N SER A 164 5.34 -6.74 6.37
CA SER A 164 6.21 -7.68 5.64
C SER A 164 7.02 -6.98 4.54
N ARG A 165 6.43 -6.00 3.83
CA ARG A 165 7.17 -5.18 2.84
C ARG A 165 8.26 -4.33 3.50
N ILE A 166 7.99 -3.76 4.68
CA ILE A 166 9.00 -3.01 5.44
C ILE A 166 10.13 -3.95 5.87
N TRP A 167 9.83 -5.15 6.36
CA TRP A 167 10.83 -6.16 6.70
C TRP A 167 11.76 -6.51 5.51
N HIS A 168 11.18 -6.76 4.34
CA HIS A 168 11.98 -6.98 3.13
C HIS A 168 12.83 -5.78 2.73
N THR A 169 12.32 -4.57 2.97
CA THR A 169 13.06 -3.32 2.72
C THR A 169 14.26 -3.18 3.66
N ALA A 170 14.11 -3.52 4.94
CA ALA A 170 15.22 -3.55 5.90
C ALA A 170 16.32 -4.54 5.50
N ARG A 171 15.95 -5.70 4.94
CA ARG A 171 16.94 -6.66 4.40
C ARG A 171 17.76 -6.06 3.25
N ILE A 172 17.11 -5.32 2.35
CA ILE A 172 17.81 -4.64 1.24
C ILE A 172 18.71 -3.54 1.79
N PHE A 173 18.25 -2.78 2.79
CA PHE A 173 19.05 -1.76 3.46
C PHE A 173 20.34 -2.35 4.03
N ASN A 174 20.24 -3.41 4.83
CA ASN A 174 21.41 -4.08 5.42
C ASN A 174 22.36 -4.65 4.35
N ALA A 175 21.82 -5.29 3.31
CA ALA A 175 22.64 -5.85 2.24
C ALA A 175 23.43 -4.79 1.46
N VAL A 176 22.84 -3.61 1.25
CA VAL A 176 23.53 -2.47 0.62
C VAL A 176 24.63 -1.94 1.55
N SER A 177 24.37 -1.82 2.86
CA SER A 177 25.37 -1.37 3.83
C SER A 177 26.53 -2.36 4.01
N ASP A 178 26.28 -3.67 3.97
CA ASP A 178 27.33 -4.69 4.05
C ASP A 178 28.25 -4.67 2.82
N ALA A 179 27.72 -4.36 1.64
CA ALA A 179 28.51 -4.17 0.42
C ALA A 179 29.39 -2.92 0.44
N GLU A 180 29.23 -2.04 1.45
CA GLU A 180 30.07 -0.86 1.66
C GLU A 180 31.22 -1.09 2.66
N LYS A 181 31.30 -2.26 3.30
CA LYS A 181 32.45 -2.59 4.15
C LYS A 181 33.71 -2.69 3.26
N PRO A 182 34.77 -1.93 3.59
CA PRO A 182 36.00 -1.86 2.79
C PRO A 182 36.76 -3.19 2.75
#